data_AF-A0AAN6QJZ6-F1
#
_entry.id   AF-A0AAN6QJZ6-F1
#
_cell.length_a   1.000
_cell.length_b   1.000
_cell.length_c   1.000
_cell.angle_alpha   90.00
_cell.angle_beta   90.00
_cell.angle_gamma   90.00
#
_symmetry.space_group_name_H-M   'P 1'
#
loop_
_entity.id
_entity.type
_entity.pdbx_description
1 polymer ?
#
loop_
_entity_poly.entity_id
_entity_poly.type
_entity_poly.pdbx_seq_one_letter_code
_entity_poly.pdbx_strand_id
1 'polypeptide(L)'
;MRLSLLTSLCLTAIGALSQQTPGTYTPAPPPPPGLTFLYTCYAICDNRLYTTQGPRGLRTTIPIIGGNFTGPRLRGQILDVGADWGVTDPQTGIFSADTRYNFLTDDGANIFLQTSGPAQPDGSLHLRGVFETGDKNYYWLNNIVAVGVLNAISSTNTTFTLRIDMWHLASDWNSTTFYNGSTYPAQASRGALGAQGPATAVEGAFGVLPTPEVAWFADAFEDIV
;
A
#
# COMPACT_ATOMS: atom_id res chain seq x y z
N MET A 1 90.78 -8.39 1.40
CA MET A 1 90.25 -7.03 1.10
C MET A 1 89.67 -7.10 -0.31
N ARG A 2 88.39 -6.88 -0.59
CA ARG A 2 87.37 -6.02 0.05
C ARG A 2 85.98 -6.66 -0.07
N LEU A 3 85.21 -6.51 1.00
CA LEU A 3 83.74 -6.60 1.05
C LEU A 3 83.13 -5.52 0.14
N SER A 4 82.06 -5.84 -0.60
CA SER A 4 81.02 -4.85 -0.89
C SER A 4 79.67 -5.55 -1.11
N LEU A 5 78.80 -5.40 -0.10
CA LEU A 5 77.38 -5.68 -0.14
C LEU A 5 76.71 -4.91 -1.29
N LEU A 6 75.90 -5.58 -2.11
CA LEU A 6 74.86 -4.93 -2.91
C LEU A 6 73.53 -5.19 -2.21
N THR A 7 73.10 -4.17 -1.46
CA THR A 7 71.82 -4.08 -0.76
C THR A 7 70.67 -3.95 -1.75
N SER A 8 69.69 -4.83 -1.59
CA SER A 8 68.38 -4.84 -2.24
C SER A 8 67.62 -3.53 -1.99
N LEU A 9 67.22 -2.83 -3.05
CA LEU A 9 66.33 -1.67 -2.98
C LEU A 9 64.91 -2.12 -3.40
N CYS A 10 64.16 -2.70 -2.46
CA CYS A 10 62.74 -2.99 -2.65
C CYS A 10 61.95 -1.68 -2.43
N LEU A 11 61.54 -1.03 -3.52
CA LEU A 11 60.75 0.20 -3.47
C LEU A 11 59.28 -0.16 -3.28
N THR A 12 58.83 -0.29 -2.03
CA THR A 12 57.39 -0.39 -1.72
C THR A 12 56.76 0.99 -1.88
N ALA A 13 56.11 1.24 -3.01
CA ALA A 13 55.22 2.39 -3.17
C ALA A 13 53.97 2.15 -2.29
N ILE A 14 54.02 2.59 -1.04
CA ILE A 14 52.81 2.72 -0.21
C ILE A 14 52.05 3.90 -0.78
N GLY A 15 51.03 3.63 -1.59
CA GLY A 15 50.06 4.64 -1.99
C GLY A 15 49.41 5.20 -0.73
N ALA A 16 49.70 6.46 -0.39
CA ALA A 16 49.00 7.15 0.67
C ALA A 16 47.55 7.31 0.25
N LEU A 17 46.66 6.44 0.76
CA LEU A 17 45.24 6.74 0.79
C LEU A 17 45.09 8.02 1.60
N SER A 18 44.74 9.12 0.93
CA SER A 18 44.34 10.34 1.63
C SER A 18 43.14 9.99 2.50
N GLN A 19 43.33 9.92 3.82
CA GLN A 19 42.21 9.87 4.74
C GLN A 19 41.45 11.18 4.56
N GLN A 20 40.32 11.11 3.86
CA GLN A 20 39.44 12.24 3.69
C GLN A 20 38.80 12.50 5.05
N THR A 21 39.30 13.51 5.76
CA THR A 21 38.70 13.95 7.03
C THR A 21 37.22 14.26 6.75
N PRO A 22 36.26 13.70 7.52
CA PRO A 22 34.86 14.05 7.37
C PRO A 22 34.70 15.57 7.48
N GLY A 23 34.41 16.22 6.35
CA GLY A 23 34.16 17.65 6.28
C GLY A 23 32.70 17.95 6.62
N THR A 24 32.43 19.17 7.06
CA THR A 24 31.06 19.69 7.10
C THR A 24 30.63 20.02 5.68
N TYR A 25 29.64 19.31 5.16
CA TYR A 25 29.03 19.63 3.88
C TYR A 25 27.76 20.47 4.11
N THR A 26 27.69 21.64 3.47
CA THR A 26 26.44 22.42 3.37
C THR A 26 25.89 22.21 1.96
N PRO A 27 24.98 21.25 1.75
CA PRO A 27 24.40 21.05 0.43
C PRO A 27 23.48 22.23 0.08
N ALA A 28 23.39 22.57 -1.20
CA ALA A 28 22.29 23.36 -1.69
C ALA A 28 20.96 22.60 -1.48
N PRO A 29 19.82 23.29 -1.30
CA PRO A 29 18.52 22.62 -1.23
C PRO A 29 18.32 21.72 -2.47
N PRO A 30 18.02 20.42 -2.29
CA PRO A 30 17.77 19.54 -3.42
C PRO A 30 16.47 19.95 -4.12
N PRO A 31 16.38 19.80 -5.45
CA PRO A 31 15.10 19.96 -6.15
C PRO A 31 14.11 18.89 -5.64
N PRO A 32 12.81 19.23 -5.51
CA PRO A 32 11.81 18.24 -5.12
C PRO A 32 11.69 17.16 -6.19
N PRO A 33 11.38 15.91 -5.82
CA PRO A 33 11.09 14.88 -6.81
C PRO A 33 9.81 15.23 -7.57
N GLY A 34 9.80 14.92 -8.87
CA GLY A 34 8.58 15.02 -9.67
C GLY A 34 7.61 13.87 -9.36
N LEU A 35 6.32 14.07 -9.65
CA LEU A 35 5.28 13.04 -9.53
C LEU A 35 4.65 12.76 -10.90
N THR A 36 4.35 11.49 -11.17
CA THR A 36 3.59 11.04 -12.34
C THR A 36 2.27 10.44 -11.89
N PHE A 37 1.17 10.87 -12.52
CA PHE A 37 -0.17 10.37 -12.23
C PHE A 37 -0.27 8.88 -12.57
N LEU A 38 -0.77 8.09 -11.60
CA LEU A 38 -0.88 6.65 -11.70
C LEU A 38 -2.32 6.22 -12.01
N TYR A 39 -3.27 6.57 -11.13
CA TYR A 39 -4.70 6.33 -11.31
C TYR A 39 -5.54 7.21 -10.38
N THR A 40 -6.83 7.32 -10.71
CA THR A 40 -7.89 7.66 -9.76
C THR A 40 -8.71 6.40 -9.48
N CYS A 41 -9.03 6.11 -8.22
CA CYS A 41 -10.00 5.09 -7.88
C CYS A 41 -11.16 5.65 -7.05
N TYR A 42 -12.29 4.98 -7.19
CA TYR A 42 -13.50 5.21 -6.41
C TYR A 42 -13.75 3.93 -5.62
N ALA A 43 -13.29 3.89 -4.36
CA ALA A 43 -13.50 2.76 -3.47
C ALA A 43 -14.84 2.89 -2.77
N ILE A 44 -15.64 1.82 -2.84
CA ILE A 44 -16.92 1.72 -2.15
C ILE A 44 -16.69 0.94 -0.87
N CYS A 45 -17.07 1.55 0.25
CA CYS A 45 -16.94 0.98 1.58
C CYS A 45 -18.30 0.77 2.21
N ASP A 46 -18.44 -0.33 2.95
CA ASP A 46 -19.58 -0.55 3.84
C ASP A 46 -19.41 0.27 5.12
N ASN A 47 -20.45 0.31 5.94
CA ASN A 47 -20.40 0.90 7.26
C ASN A 47 -19.30 0.27 8.12
N ARG A 48 -18.81 1.07 9.09
CA ARG A 48 -17.85 0.62 10.09
C ARG A 48 -18.41 -0.61 10.81
N LEU A 49 -17.66 -1.71 10.81
CA LEU A 49 -18.06 -2.92 11.55
C LEU A 49 -17.95 -2.71 13.06
N TYR A 50 -16.86 -2.06 13.48
CA TYR A 50 -16.63 -1.71 14.87
C TYR A 50 -15.61 -0.58 14.98
N THR A 51 -15.67 0.09 16.13
CA THR A 51 -14.58 0.92 16.66
C THR A 51 -14.34 0.50 18.10
N THR A 52 -13.09 0.16 18.45
CA THR A 52 -12.78 -0.35 19.78
C THR A 52 -11.41 0.14 20.24
N GLN A 53 -11.28 0.41 21.54
CA GLN A 53 -10.00 0.77 22.15
C GLN A 53 -9.00 -0.38 21.99
N GLY A 54 -7.84 -0.07 21.41
CA GLY A 54 -6.70 -0.98 21.32
C GLY A 54 -5.43 -0.36 21.91
N PRO A 55 -4.31 -1.11 21.93
CA PRO A 55 -3.04 -0.63 22.48
C PRO A 55 -2.41 0.52 21.70
N ARG A 56 -2.88 0.80 20.47
CA ARG A 56 -2.37 1.86 19.59
C ARG A 56 -3.35 3.04 19.39
N GLY A 57 -4.48 3.05 20.10
CA GLY A 57 -5.58 3.99 19.87
C GLY A 57 -6.90 3.31 19.53
N LEU A 58 -7.88 4.05 19.02
CA LEU A 58 -9.17 3.49 18.61
C LEU A 58 -9.01 2.79 17.25
N ARG A 59 -9.16 1.47 17.24
CA ARG A 59 -9.16 0.66 16.00
C ARG A 59 -10.54 0.73 15.38
N THR A 60 -10.63 1.11 14.12
CA THR A 60 -11.86 1.05 13.32
C THR A 60 -11.66 0.08 12.17
N THR A 61 -12.65 -0.77 11.89
CA THR A 61 -12.63 -1.68 10.73
C THR A 61 -13.74 -1.31 9.75
N ILE A 62 -13.38 -1.13 8.48
CA ILE A 62 -14.26 -0.68 7.40
C ILE A 62 -14.09 -1.61 6.20
N PRO A 63 -15.11 -2.39 5.81
CA PRO A 63 -15.03 -3.25 4.64
C PRO A 63 -14.91 -2.43 3.35
N ILE A 64 -14.07 -2.89 2.42
CA ILE A 64 -13.99 -2.37 1.06
C ILE A 64 -14.70 -3.39 0.16
N ILE A 65 -15.85 -2.99 -0.38
CA ILE A 65 -16.81 -3.89 -1.03
C ILE A 65 -16.84 -3.74 -2.55
N GLY A 66 -15.90 -2.98 -3.11
CA GLY A 66 -15.73 -2.83 -4.54
C GLY A 66 -15.43 -1.38 -4.94
N GLY A 67 -15.75 -1.07 -6.18
CA GLY A 67 -15.39 0.21 -6.80
C GLY A 67 -14.69 0.03 -8.14
N ASN A 68 -14.17 1.13 -8.68
CA ASN A 68 -13.44 1.11 -9.94
C ASN A 68 -12.19 1.99 -9.88
N PHE A 69 -11.28 1.79 -10.83
CA PHE A 69 -10.10 2.64 -11.00
C PHE A 69 -9.82 2.90 -12.47
N THR A 70 -9.25 4.07 -12.75
CA THR A 70 -8.86 4.49 -14.10
C THR A 70 -7.62 5.38 -14.06
N GLY A 71 -6.70 5.12 -14.96
CA GLY A 71 -5.46 5.85 -15.17
C GLY A 71 -4.89 5.56 -16.55
N PRO A 72 -3.74 6.16 -16.92
CA PRO A 72 -3.16 6.02 -18.26
C PRO A 72 -2.79 4.58 -18.62
N ARG A 73 -2.42 3.78 -17.61
CA ARG A 73 -1.95 2.39 -17.78
C ARG A 73 -2.72 1.38 -16.92
N LEU A 74 -3.66 1.85 -16.11
CA LEU A 74 -4.39 1.06 -15.14
C LEU A 74 -5.89 1.31 -15.31
N ARG A 75 -6.68 0.27 -15.51
CA ARG A 75 -8.14 0.36 -15.58
C ARG A 75 -8.74 -0.95 -15.12
N GLY A 76 -9.81 -0.88 -14.34
CA GLY A 76 -10.48 -2.08 -13.85
C GLY A 76 -11.41 -1.82 -12.68
N GLN A 77 -11.65 -2.89 -11.92
CA GLN A 77 -12.54 -2.90 -10.76
C GLN A 77 -11.77 -3.24 -9.48
N ILE A 78 -12.27 -2.74 -8.35
CA ILE A 78 -11.85 -3.18 -7.03
C ILE A 78 -12.68 -4.42 -6.69
N LEU A 79 -12.00 -5.48 -6.26
CA LEU A 79 -12.68 -6.71 -5.85
C LEU A 79 -13.34 -6.52 -4.49
N ASP A 80 -14.45 -7.22 -4.26
CA ASP A 80 -15.14 -7.30 -2.95
C ASP A 80 -14.33 -8.18 -1.98
N VAL A 81 -13.15 -7.67 -1.62
CA VAL A 81 -12.24 -8.25 -0.66
C VAL A 81 -11.32 -7.17 -0.12
N GLY A 82 -11.21 -7.13 1.20
CA GLY A 82 -10.34 -6.21 1.90
C GLY A 82 -11.08 -5.30 2.87
N ALA A 83 -10.30 -4.52 3.60
CA ALA A 83 -10.80 -3.56 4.55
C ALA A 83 -9.76 -2.49 4.85
N ASP A 84 -10.21 -1.40 5.47
CA ASP A 84 -9.40 -0.48 6.24
C ASP A 84 -9.46 -0.87 7.72
N TRP A 85 -8.29 -1.09 8.33
CA TRP A 85 -8.15 -1.24 9.77
C TRP A 85 -7.56 0.05 10.34
N GLY A 86 -8.16 1.21 10.09
CA GLY A 86 -7.59 2.47 10.53
C GLY A 86 -7.49 2.62 12.06
N VAL A 87 -6.62 3.52 12.49
CA VAL A 87 -6.39 3.84 13.90
C VAL A 87 -6.53 5.33 14.13
N THR A 88 -7.34 5.71 15.11
CA THR A 88 -7.36 7.07 15.63
C THR A 88 -6.39 7.19 16.80
N ASP A 89 -5.43 8.10 16.66
CA ASP A 89 -4.48 8.42 17.72
C ASP A 89 -5.21 9.08 18.91
N PRO A 90 -5.03 8.56 20.14
CA PRO A 90 -5.82 9.01 21.29
C PRO A 90 -5.38 10.38 21.84
N GLN A 91 -4.20 10.88 21.49
CA GLN A 91 -3.70 12.17 21.97
C GLN A 91 -4.10 13.32 21.03
N THR A 92 -4.13 13.04 19.74
CA THR A 92 -4.34 14.04 18.69
C THR A 92 -5.70 13.94 18.01
N GLY A 93 -6.39 12.80 18.11
CA GLY A 93 -7.62 12.52 17.38
C GLY A 93 -7.42 12.25 15.89
N ILE A 94 -6.18 12.19 15.40
CA ILE A 94 -5.89 11.99 13.97
C ILE A 94 -6.14 10.53 13.60
N PHE A 95 -7.07 10.30 12.69
CA PHE A 95 -7.28 9.00 12.06
C PHE A 95 -6.19 8.71 11.02
N SER A 96 -5.68 7.49 11.01
CA SER A 96 -4.78 6.98 9.97
C SER A 96 -5.32 5.70 9.37
N ALA A 97 -5.48 5.66 8.05
CA ALA A 97 -5.89 4.46 7.32
C ALA A 97 -4.79 3.39 7.32
N ASP A 98 -5.19 2.11 7.28
CA ASP A 98 -4.35 0.93 7.11
C ASP A 98 -5.13 -0.14 6.35
N THR A 99 -5.07 -0.08 5.02
CA THR A 99 -5.92 -0.87 4.13
C THR A 99 -5.17 -2.02 3.49
N ARG A 100 -5.88 -3.11 3.17
CA ARG A 100 -5.42 -4.17 2.26
C ARG A 100 -6.60 -4.60 1.39
N TYR A 101 -6.43 -4.61 0.07
CA TYR A 101 -7.48 -4.94 -0.90
C TYR A 101 -6.89 -5.28 -2.28
N ASN A 102 -7.74 -5.58 -3.26
CA ASN A 102 -7.31 -6.04 -4.58
C ASN A 102 -7.95 -5.25 -5.73
N PHE A 103 -7.14 -4.95 -6.74
CA PHE A 103 -7.59 -4.55 -8.06
C PHE A 103 -7.61 -5.76 -9.00
N LEU A 104 -8.63 -5.81 -9.86
CA LEU A 104 -8.68 -6.65 -11.05
C LEU A 104 -8.71 -5.73 -12.27
N THR A 105 -7.67 -5.78 -13.09
CA THR A 105 -7.59 -4.98 -14.33
C THR A 105 -8.52 -5.54 -15.40
N ASP A 106 -8.91 -4.71 -16.37
CA ASP A 106 -9.77 -5.12 -17.49
C ASP A 106 -9.12 -6.20 -18.39
N ASP A 107 -7.79 -6.28 -18.40
CA ASP A 107 -7.01 -7.31 -19.10
C ASP A 107 -6.67 -8.54 -18.22
N GLY A 108 -7.21 -8.60 -16.99
CA GLY A 108 -7.22 -9.81 -16.15
C GLY A 108 -6.09 -9.94 -15.13
N ALA A 109 -5.27 -8.92 -14.93
CA ALA A 109 -4.23 -8.92 -13.91
C ALA A 109 -4.82 -8.65 -12.52
N ASN A 110 -4.40 -9.46 -11.54
CA ASN A 110 -4.68 -9.21 -10.12
C ASN A 110 -3.53 -8.41 -9.52
N ILE A 111 -3.86 -7.34 -8.82
CA ILE A 111 -2.89 -6.48 -8.12
C ILE A 111 -3.36 -6.36 -6.68
N PHE A 112 -2.52 -6.78 -5.74
CA PHE A 112 -2.71 -6.52 -4.31
C PHE A 112 -2.28 -5.09 -4.00
N LEU A 113 -3.00 -4.44 -3.08
CA LEU A 113 -2.73 -3.09 -2.63
C LEU A 113 -2.69 -3.04 -1.11
N GLN A 114 -1.72 -2.30 -0.58
CA GLN A 114 -1.76 -1.78 0.77
C GLN A 114 -1.67 -0.26 0.71
N THR A 115 -2.66 0.45 1.27
CA THR A 115 -2.57 1.92 1.43
C THR A 115 -2.62 2.31 2.89
N SER A 116 -1.91 3.36 3.27
CA SER A 116 -1.95 3.84 4.65
C SER A 116 -1.51 5.27 4.79
N GLY A 117 -2.06 5.99 5.75
CA GLY A 117 -1.63 7.35 6.04
C GLY A 117 -2.65 8.17 6.82
N PRO A 118 -2.21 9.31 7.39
CA PRO A 118 -3.00 10.11 8.30
C PRO A 118 -3.95 11.08 7.59
N ALA A 119 -5.04 11.42 8.26
CA ALA A 119 -5.87 12.56 7.94
C ALA A 119 -5.06 13.86 8.02
N GLN A 120 -5.44 14.82 7.18
CA GLN A 120 -4.81 16.12 7.03
C GLN A 120 -5.77 17.21 7.53
N PRO A 121 -5.26 18.44 7.78
CA PRO A 121 -6.10 19.54 8.27
C PRO A 121 -7.27 19.92 7.35
N ASP A 122 -7.20 19.60 6.06
CA ASP A 122 -8.25 19.86 5.08
C ASP A 122 -9.28 18.72 4.97
N GLY A 123 -9.21 17.72 5.85
CA GLY A 123 -10.10 16.56 5.86
C GLY A 123 -9.72 15.45 4.86
N SER A 124 -8.75 15.69 3.98
CA SER A 124 -8.21 14.64 3.11
C SER A 124 -7.32 13.66 3.88
N LEU A 125 -7.00 12.50 3.29
CA LEU A 125 -5.94 11.63 3.79
C LEU A 125 -4.78 11.60 2.78
N HIS A 126 -3.56 11.74 3.28
CA HIS A 126 -2.35 11.53 2.48
C HIS A 126 -1.87 10.10 2.69
N LEU A 127 -1.89 9.30 1.63
CA LEU A 127 -1.61 7.88 1.64
C LEU A 127 -0.25 7.56 1.04
N ARG A 128 0.42 6.53 1.56
CA ARG A 128 1.42 5.75 0.83
C ARG A 128 0.74 4.54 0.19
N GLY A 129 1.11 4.21 -1.04
CA GLY A 129 0.63 3.05 -1.77
C GLY A 129 1.74 2.03 -2.00
N VAL A 130 1.46 0.77 -1.69
CA VAL A 130 2.32 -0.39 -2.02
C VAL A 130 1.50 -1.37 -2.84
N PHE A 131 2.11 -1.90 -3.90
CA PHE A 131 1.47 -2.79 -4.85
C PHE A 131 2.23 -4.11 -4.93
N GLU A 132 1.50 -5.19 -5.16
CA GLU A 132 2.11 -6.49 -5.46
C GLU A 132 1.36 -7.17 -6.60
N THR A 133 2.10 -7.62 -7.62
CA THR A 133 1.54 -8.41 -8.73
C THR A 133 2.60 -9.28 -9.41
N GLY A 134 2.18 -10.47 -9.83
CA GLY A 134 2.97 -11.36 -10.68
C GLY A 134 2.77 -11.11 -12.19
N ASP A 135 1.86 -10.22 -12.58
CA ASP A 135 1.59 -9.98 -13.99
C ASP A 135 2.73 -9.22 -14.66
N LYS A 136 3.21 -9.73 -15.80
CA LYS A 136 4.37 -9.18 -16.52
C LYS A 136 4.16 -7.73 -17.01
N ASN A 137 2.93 -7.35 -17.37
CA ASN A 137 2.61 -6.03 -17.89
C ASN A 137 2.60 -4.99 -16.77
N TYR A 138 2.36 -5.43 -15.53
CA TYR A 138 2.19 -4.62 -14.34
C TYR A 138 3.32 -4.78 -13.31
N TYR A 139 4.30 -5.65 -13.58
CA TYR A 139 5.36 -6.00 -12.63
C TYR A 139 6.21 -4.81 -12.16
N TRP A 140 6.24 -3.73 -12.94
CA TRP A 140 6.91 -2.49 -12.58
C TRP A 140 6.31 -1.83 -11.33
N LEU A 141 5.02 -2.06 -11.04
CA LEU A 141 4.35 -1.58 -9.83
C LEU A 141 4.99 -2.09 -8.53
N ASN A 142 5.64 -3.27 -8.58
CA ASN A 142 6.34 -3.80 -7.41
C ASN A 142 7.54 -2.93 -6.98
N ASN A 143 7.99 -1.99 -7.83
CA ASN A 143 9.23 -1.24 -7.66
C ASN A 143 9.04 0.29 -7.63
N ILE A 144 7.79 0.78 -7.57
CA ILE A 144 7.51 2.22 -7.49
C ILE A 144 7.32 2.69 -6.04
N VAL A 145 7.48 3.98 -5.81
CA VAL A 145 7.11 4.64 -4.55
C VAL A 145 5.90 5.53 -4.83
N ALA A 146 4.74 5.13 -4.29
CA ALA A 146 3.48 5.81 -4.56
C ALA A 146 2.96 6.60 -3.36
N VAL A 147 2.37 7.75 -3.68
CA VAL A 147 1.67 8.63 -2.74
C VAL A 147 0.30 8.99 -3.31
N GLY A 148 -0.71 9.12 -2.45
CA GLY A 148 -2.07 9.42 -2.88
C GLY A 148 -2.79 10.40 -1.97
N VAL A 149 -3.81 11.05 -2.52
CA VAL A 149 -4.72 11.93 -1.80
C VAL A 149 -6.11 11.30 -1.85
N LEU A 150 -6.67 11.04 -0.68
CA LEU A 150 -8.00 10.45 -0.50
C LEU A 150 -8.98 11.50 -0.02
N ASN A 151 -10.14 11.56 -0.68
CA ASN A 151 -11.27 12.39 -0.31
C ASN A 151 -12.54 11.54 -0.22
N ALA A 152 -13.36 11.76 0.81
CA ALA A 152 -14.73 11.24 0.80
C ALA A 152 -15.57 12.06 -0.20
N ILE A 153 -16.37 11.38 -1.04
CA ILE A 153 -17.15 12.07 -2.09
C ILE A 153 -18.65 11.86 -1.98
N SER A 154 -19.11 10.78 -1.36
CA SER A 154 -20.52 10.53 -1.14
C SER A 154 -20.72 9.54 0.00
N SER A 155 -21.84 9.69 0.70
CA SER A 155 -22.28 8.74 1.74
C SER A 155 -23.77 8.46 1.57
N THR A 156 -24.16 7.26 1.93
CA THR A 156 -25.54 6.77 2.06
C THR A 156 -25.71 6.17 3.45
N ASN A 157 -26.88 5.61 3.75
CA ASN A 157 -27.11 4.97 5.06
C ASN A 157 -26.28 3.68 5.25
N THR A 158 -25.84 3.05 4.15
CA THR A 158 -25.17 1.74 4.19
C THR A 158 -23.74 1.80 3.69
N THR A 159 -23.45 2.68 2.73
CA THR A 159 -22.14 2.72 2.08
C THR A 159 -21.65 4.15 1.90
N PHE A 160 -20.34 4.32 1.83
CA PHE A 160 -19.72 5.57 1.41
C PHE A 160 -18.66 5.31 0.34
N THR A 161 -18.35 6.35 -0.44
CA THR A 161 -17.41 6.27 -1.55
C THR A 161 -16.25 7.21 -1.30
N LEU A 162 -15.04 6.68 -1.46
CA LEU A 162 -13.78 7.39 -1.34
C LEU A 162 -13.16 7.54 -2.72
N ARG A 163 -12.79 8.76 -3.09
CA ARG A 163 -11.95 9.01 -4.26
C ARG A 163 -10.50 9.04 -3.80
N ILE A 164 -9.63 8.27 -4.46
CA ILE A 164 -8.18 8.29 -4.24
C ILE A 164 -7.51 8.63 -5.56
N ASP A 165 -6.82 9.77 -5.60
CA ASP A 165 -5.90 10.09 -6.69
C ASP A 165 -4.49 9.65 -6.27
N MET A 166 -3.82 8.86 -7.10
CA MET A 166 -2.53 8.24 -6.79
C MET A 166 -1.47 8.67 -7.80
N TRP A 167 -0.27 8.94 -7.30
CA TRP A 167 0.92 9.26 -8.07
C TRP A 167 2.10 8.39 -7.63
N HIS A 168 3.11 8.30 -8.48
CA HIS A 168 4.40 7.73 -8.13
C HIS A 168 5.53 8.69 -8.49
N LEU A 169 6.76 8.47 -7.98
CA LEU A 169 7.87 9.35 -8.33
C LEU A 169 8.13 9.27 -9.83
N ALA A 170 8.32 10.43 -10.47
CA ALA A 170 8.46 10.53 -11.92
C ALA A 170 9.71 9.80 -12.46
N SER A 171 10.70 9.56 -11.61
CA SER A 171 11.92 8.82 -11.93
C SER A 171 11.80 7.30 -11.67
N ASP A 172 10.67 6.82 -11.16
CA ASP A 172 10.50 5.40 -10.89
C ASP A 172 10.40 4.56 -12.17
N TRP A 173 10.49 3.25 -11.99
CA TRP A 173 10.31 2.27 -13.04
C TRP A 173 9.00 2.47 -13.79
N ASN A 174 9.09 2.44 -15.13
CA ASN A 174 7.91 2.42 -16.01
C ASN A 174 7.74 1.05 -16.70
N SER A 175 8.67 0.13 -16.50
CA SER A 175 8.69 -1.22 -17.06
C SER A 175 9.64 -2.09 -16.24
N THR A 176 9.50 -3.40 -16.32
CA THR A 176 10.43 -4.35 -15.69
C THR A 176 11.03 -5.25 -16.76
N THR A 177 12.34 -5.44 -16.71
CA THR A 177 13.04 -6.46 -17.50
C THR A 177 13.33 -7.65 -16.60
N PHE A 178 12.79 -8.83 -16.96
CA PHE A 178 13.04 -10.06 -16.22
C PHE A 178 14.41 -10.63 -16.56
N TYR A 179 15.14 -11.07 -15.54
CA TYR A 179 16.41 -11.77 -15.74
C TYR A 179 16.18 -13.08 -16.51
N ASN A 180 17.02 -13.37 -17.51
CA ASN A 180 16.95 -14.58 -18.34
C ASN A 180 15.60 -14.86 -19.05
N GLY A 181 14.74 -13.85 -19.21
CA GLY A 181 13.42 -14.05 -19.84
C GLY A 181 12.51 -15.01 -19.09
N SER A 182 12.82 -15.34 -17.83
CA SER A 182 12.00 -16.23 -17.00
C SER A 182 10.68 -15.54 -16.68
N THR A 183 9.63 -15.89 -17.41
CA THR A 183 8.25 -15.62 -16.99
C THR A 183 7.81 -16.73 -16.05
N TYR A 184 7.05 -16.40 -15.01
CA TYR A 184 6.31 -17.43 -14.27
C TYR A 184 5.52 -18.30 -15.27
N PRO A 185 5.52 -19.64 -15.12
CA PRO A 185 4.67 -20.47 -15.96
C PRO A 185 3.22 -20.02 -15.80
N ALA A 186 2.47 -19.99 -16.90
CA ALA A 186 1.04 -19.68 -16.87
C ALA A 186 0.39 -20.55 -15.78
N GLN A 187 -0.31 -19.92 -14.83
CA GLN A 187 -1.12 -20.69 -13.87
C GLN A 187 -2.08 -21.53 -14.70
N ALA A 188 -1.92 -22.85 -14.66
CA ALA A 188 -2.83 -23.76 -15.33
C ALA A 188 -4.24 -23.37 -14.88
N SER A 189 -5.12 -23.08 -15.85
CA SER A 189 -6.53 -22.80 -15.60
C SER A 189 -7.04 -23.87 -14.64
N ARG A 190 -7.27 -23.49 -13.38
CA ARG A 190 -7.80 -24.42 -12.38
C ARG A 190 -9.14 -24.84 -12.95
N GLY A 191 -9.24 -26.07 -13.46
CA GLY A 191 -10.48 -26.61 -13.98
C GLY A 191 -11.58 -26.27 -12.98
N ALA A 192 -12.70 -25.75 -13.49
CA ALA A 192 -13.86 -25.39 -12.69
C ALA A 192 -13.99 -26.36 -11.53
N LEU A 193 -13.91 -25.85 -10.29
CA LEU A 193 -14.16 -26.64 -9.09
C LEU A 193 -15.44 -27.42 -9.37
N GLY A 194 -15.29 -28.73 -9.62
CA GLY A 194 -16.40 -29.61 -9.93
C GLY A 194 -17.43 -29.42 -8.84
N ALA A 195 -18.68 -29.19 -9.24
CA ALA A 195 -19.80 -29.05 -8.34
C ALA A 195 -19.73 -30.13 -7.26
N GLN A 196 -19.27 -29.77 -6.06
CA GLN A 196 -19.44 -30.63 -4.92
C GLN A 196 -20.93 -30.57 -4.59
N GLY A 197 -21.57 -31.74 -4.63
CA GLY A 197 -22.95 -31.92 -4.22
C GLY A 197 -23.19 -31.38 -2.81
N PRO A 198 -24.46 -31.27 -2.39
CA PRO A 198 -24.83 -30.51 -1.21
C PRO A 198 -24.08 -31.03 0.01
N ALA A 199 -23.29 -30.17 0.63
CA ALA A 199 -22.64 -30.47 1.89
C ALA A 199 -23.76 -30.68 2.92
N THR A 200 -23.92 -31.91 3.41
CA THR A 200 -24.75 -32.19 4.57
C THR A 200 -24.13 -31.47 5.76
N ALA A 201 -24.75 -30.38 6.20
CA ALA A 201 -24.37 -29.68 7.41
C ALA A 201 -24.58 -30.61 8.61
N VAL A 202 -23.47 -30.92 9.29
CA VAL A 202 -23.53 -31.50 10.64
C VAL A 202 -23.82 -30.34 11.58
N GLU A 203 -25.04 -30.30 12.12
CA GLU A 203 -25.43 -29.39 13.20
C GLU A 203 -24.52 -29.65 14.42
N GLY A 204 -23.68 -28.66 14.72
CA GLY A 204 -22.81 -28.65 15.89
C GLY A 204 -22.75 -27.25 16.46
N ALA A 205 -23.67 -26.98 17.39
CA ALA A 205 -23.75 -25.88 18.36
C ALA A 205 -22.65 -24.78 18.30
N PHE A 206 -22.94 -23.69 17.58
CA PHE A 206 -22.38 -22.38 17.93
C PHE A 206 -23.30 -21.73 18.96
N GLY A 207 -22.80 -21.58 20.19
CA GLY A 207 -23.51 -20.94 21.28
C GLY A 207 -23.91 -19.51 20.92
N VAL A 208 -25.16 -19.17 21.25
CA VAL A 208 -25.72 -17.82 21.14
C VAL A 208 -24.91 -16.89 22.05
N LEU A 209 -24.21 -15.93 21.47
CA LEU A 209 -23.62 -14.82 22.23
C LEU A 209 -24.73 -13.80 22.56
N PRO A 210 -24.78 -13.28 23.80
CA PRO A 210 -25.82 -12.36 24.21
C PRO A 210 -25.69 -11.01 23.50
N THR A 211 -26.82 -10.51 22.99
CA THR A 211 -26.96 -9.15 22.46
C THR A 211 -26.89 -8.14 23.61
N PRO A 212 -25.99 -7.13 23.60
CA PRO A 212 -26.15 -5.97 24.44
C PRO A 212 -27.16 -5.00 23.79
N GLU A 213 -28.07 -4.59 24.64
CA GLU A 213 -29.16 -3.63 24.48
C GLU A 213 -28.71 -2.31 23.83
N VAL A 214 -29.36 -1.92 22.74
CA VAL A 214 -29.12 -0.67 22.01
C VAL A 214 -29.94 0.43 22.70
N ALA A 215 -29.28 1.28 23.45
CA ALA A 215 -29.76 2.59 23.81
C ALA A 215 -28.62 3.59 23.62
N TRP A 216 -29.00 4.83 23.28
CA TRP A 216 -28.22 6.08 23.16
C TRP A 216 -27.43 6.38 21.86
N PHE A 217 -28.17 7.05 20.95
CA PHE A 217 -27.90 8.32 20.22
C PHE A 217 -26.51 8.53 19.59
N ALA A 218 -26.39 8.69 18.26
CA ALA A 218 -26.76 9.88 17.47
C ALA A 218 -26.15 11.17 18.05
N ASP A 219 -24.88 11.41 17.74
CA ASP A 219 -24.24 12.73 17.56
C ASP A 219 -22.73 12.54 17.35
N ALA A 220 -22.28 12.61 16.09
CA ALA A 220 -20.92 12.97 15.68
C ALA A 220 -20.80 12.87 14.14
N PHE A 221 -21.53 13.71 13.42
CA PHE A 221 -21.35 13.92 11.98
C PHE A 221 -21.30 15.41 11.61
N GLU A 222 -20.93 16.30 12.54
CA GLU A 222 -20.73 17.72 12.22
C GLU A 222 -19.27 18.21 12.24
N ASP A 223 -18.30 17.45 12.75
CA ASP A 223 -16.90 17.92 12.75
C ASP A 223 -16.04 17.14 11.75
N ILE A 224 -16.23 17.43 10.46
CA ILE A 224 -15.24 17.49 9.36
C ILE A 224 -16.05 17.76 8.06
N VAL A 225 -16.36 19.04 7.85
CA VAL A 225 -16.53 19.69 6.54
C VAL A 225 -15.83 21.03 6.63
#